data_AF-A0A0H4QHK8-F1
#
_entry.id   AF-A0A0H4QHK8-F1
#
_cell.length_a   1.000
_cell.length_b   1.000
_cell.length_c   1.000
_cell.angle_alpha   90.00
_cell.angle_beta   90.00
_cell.angle_gamma   90.00
#
_symmetry.space_group_name_H-M   'P 1'
#
loop_
_entity.id
_entity.type
_entity.pdbx_description
1 polymer ?
#
loop_
_entity_poly.entity_id
_entity_poly.type
_entity_poly.pdbx_seq_one_letter_code
_entity_poly.pdbx_strand_id
1 'polypeptide(L)'
;MFSNIQKYGSLTKFIGELCPQLDVDGNIQFMMSPQNALSLNSDELEQKKIQSAIRNFLSSYPEEKYQLVNILEELSNIQHSNGAVQGNPIIINELKRLKDMDTRFSNIKVNRVMLIAGGFGPPPDELVIDVKNKTIKQKATHSAFFDPNIQYQMTPHELLEMSNKLNALHMEYWSEDEYFSPVVDGEQWNLTINWSDNSITKIHGSNAYPVNFEELRGLFIDIDEKEYRVRKSDLSSILLFIPILQNIISMSDESLIKNFTESFKQYNKGGNYIDETNYYDVLFLEQNIDINGTSLYHVDVSELDAYYILALISAAIDINKTEKGTLGELFSNGTMLTWLNRIQSVSKYA
;
A
#
# COMPACT_ATOMS: atom_id res chain seq x y z
N MET A 1 11.25 -16.59 25.38
CA MET A 1 11.40 -16.51 23.93
C MET A 1 10.90 -17.82 23.35
N PHE A 2 9.65 -17.88 22.93
CA PHE A 2 9.20 -19.00 22.11
C PHE A 2 9.73 -18.71 20.71
N SER A 3 10.64 -19.53 20.19
CA SER A 3 10.85 -19.55 18.74
C SER A 3 9.50 -19.87 18.12
N ASN A 4 8.96 -19.00 17.27
CA ASN A 4 7.84 -19.34 16.39
C ASN A 4 8.36 -20.44 15.45
N ILE A 5 8.32 -21.69 15.92
CA ILE A 5 8.64 -22.84 15.09
C ILE A 5 7.44 -22.96 14.15
N GLN A 6 7.65 -22.58 12.89
CA GLN A 6 6.71 -22.88 11.82
C GLN A 6 6.71 -24.40 11.65
N LYS A 7 5.79 -25.09 12.35
CA LYS A 7 5.71 -26.54 12.38
C LYS A 7 5.51 -27.07 10.96
N TYR A 8 4.64 -26.43 10.20
CA TYR A 8 4.23 -26.82 8.84
C TYR A 8 5.01 -26.10 7.73
N GLY A 9 6.05 -25.32 8.05
CA GLY A 9 6.81 -24.53 7.06
C GLY A 9 7.29 -25.35 5.85
N SER A 10 7.75 -26.59 6.08
CA SER A 10 8.23 -27.49 5.01
C SER A 10 7.14 -28.01 4.07
N LEU A 11 5.88 -28.03 4.53
CA LEU A 11 4.72 -28.41 3.71
C LEU A 11 4.11 -27.19 3.03
N THR A 12 4.05 -26.06 3.72
CA THR A 12 3.32 -24.87 3.28
C THR A 12 4.09 -24.06 2.23
N LYS A 13 5.38 -24.33 2.04
CA LYS A 13 6.16 -23.81 0.89
C LYS A 13 5.56 -24.22 -0.46
N PHE A 14 4.88 -25.37 -0.53
CA PHE A 14 4.26 -25.85 -1.77
C PHE A 14 3.03 -25.03 -2.17
N ILE A 15 2.49 -24.15 -1.31
CA ILE A 15 1.34 -23.31 -1.71
C ILE A 15 1.71 -22.48 -2.93
N GLY A 16 2.89 -21.85 -2.94
CA GLY A 16 3.36 -21.05 -4.07
C GLY A 16 3.56 -21.88 -5.33
N GLU A 17 4.14 -23.08 -5.20
CA GLU A 17 4.36 -24.03 -6.31
C GLU A 17 3.06 -24.51 -6.97
N LEU A 18 2.01 -24.71 -6.15
CA LEU A 18 0.74 -25.23 -6.62
C LEU A 18 -0.24 -24.14 -7.07
N CYS A 19 -0.01 -22.89 -6.68
CA CYS A 19 -0.81 -21.77 -7.15
C CYS A 19 -0.46 -21.43 -8.60
N PRO A 20 -1.44 -20.99 -9.40
CA PRO A 20 -1.16 -20.42 -10.71
C PRO A 20 -0.28 -19.19 -10.58
N GLN A 21 0.51 -18.93 -11.62
CA GLN A 21 1.28 -17.72 -11.83
C GLN A 21 0.94 -17.14 -13.21
N LEU A 22 1.34 -15.90 -13.45
CA LEU A 22 1.15 -15.21 -14.73
C LEU A 22 2.49 -15.10 -15.46
N ASP A 23 2.49 -15.29 -16.78
CA ASP A 23 3.60 -14.86 -17.63
C ASP A 23 3.53 -13.36 -17.95
N VAL A 24 4.47 -12.88 -18.76
CA VAL A 24 4.53 -11.47 -19.23
C VAL A 24 3.30 -11.01 -20.01
N ASP A 25 2.55 -11.95 -20.61
CA ASP A 25 1.35 -11.68 -21.39
C ASP A 25 0.07 -11.83 -20.54
N GLY A 26 0.22 -12.13 -19.25
CA GLY A 26 -0.90 -12.37 -18.32
C GLY A 26 -1.56 -13.74 -18.49
N ASN A 27 -0.94 -14.68 -19.21
CA ASN A 27 -1.46 -16.04 -19.31
C ASN A 27 -1.17 -16.81 -18.04
N ILE A 28 -2.14 -17.62 -17.62
CA ILE A 28 -1.97 -18.53 -16.50
C ILE A 28 -1.02 -19.65 -16.89
N GLN A 29 0.02 -19.83 -16.08
CA GLN A 29 0.93 -20.96 -16.11
C GLN A 29 1.18 -21.45 -14.66
N PHE A 30 1.82 -22.60 -14.49
CA PHE A 30 2.27 -23.07 -13.18
C PHE A 30 3.79 -22.99 -13.09
N MET A 31 4.34 -22.89 -11.88
CA MET A 31 5.79 -22.83 -11.70
C MET A 31 6.45 -24.09 -12.26
N MET A 32 7.22 -23.92 -13.32
CA MET A 32 8.16 -24.94 -13.77
C MET A 32 9.51 -24.65 -13.15
N SER A 33 10.08 -25.59 -12.40
CA SER A 33 11.51 -25.49 -12.11
C SER A 33 12.29 -25.49 -13.45
N PRO A 34 13.43 -24.78 -13.55
CA PRO A 34 14.26 -24.83 -14.76
C PRO A 34 14.63 -26.25 -15.20
N GLN A 35 14.62 -27.20 -14.26
CA GLN A 35 14.88 -28.63 -14.50
C GLN A 35 13.64 -29.37 -15.06
N ASN A 36 12.43 -28.91 -14.73
CA ASN A 36 11.16 -29.51 -15.15
C ASN A 36 10.78 -29.15 -16.58
N ALA A 37 11.26 -28.00 -17.10
CA ALA A 37 11.01 -27.54 -18.47
C ALA A 37 11.50 -28.52 -19.56
N LEU A 38 12.33 -29.50 -19.19
CA LEU A 38 12.88 -30.53 -20.07
C LEU A 38 12.27 -31.94 -19.86
N SER A 39 11.38 -32.13 -18.87
CA SER A 39 10.81 -33.45 -18.53
C SER A 39 9.31 -33.52 -18.84
N LEU A 40 8.88 -34.52 -19.61
CA LEU A 40 7.51 -34.70 -20.09
C LEU A 40 6.46 -35.09 -19.01
N ASN A 41 6.86 -35.32 -17.75
CA ASN A 41 5.98 -35.74 -16.63
C ASN A 41 6.13 -34.83 -15.39
N SER A 42 5.88 -33.53 -15.52
CA SER A 42 5.91 -32.56 -14.40
C SER A 42 5.02 -32.96 -13.22
N ASP A 43 3.82 -33.45 -13.52
CA ASP A 43 2.78 -33.69 -12.51
C ASP A 43 3.12 -34.88 -11.61
N GLU A 44 3.68 -35.94 -12.19
CA GLU A 44 4.14 -37.13 -11.45
C GLU A 44 5.32 -36.78 -10.53
N LEU A 45 6.17 -35.85 -10.96
CA LEU A 45 7.30 -35.37 -10.17
C LEU A 45 6.84 -34.55 -8.97
N GLU A 46 5.84 -33.68 -9.15
CA GLU A 46 5.29 -32.84 -8.08
C GLU A 46 4.49 -33.63 -7.05
N GLN A 47 3.67 -34.58 -7.51
CA GLN A 47 2.98 -35.51 -6.61
C GLN A 47 3.98 -36.25 -5.70
N LYS A 48 5.08 -36.77 -6.29
CA LYS A 48 6.15 -37.44 -5.53
C LYS A 48 6.85 -36.51 -4.55
N LYS A 49 7.07 -35.24 -4.90
CA LYS A 49 7.66 -34.23 -4.00
C LYS A 49 6.78 -34.02 -2.77
N ILE A 50 5.48 -33.78 -2.95
CA ILE A 50 4.55 -33.53 -1.84
C ILE A 50 4.40 -34.78 -0.98
N GLN A 51 4.25 -35.97 -1.59
CA GLN A 51 4.19 -37.22 -0.84
C GLN A 51 5.47 -37.49 -0.03
N SER A 52 6.64 -37.13 -0.57
CA SER A 52 7.91 -37.22 0.15
C SER A 52 7.96 -36.25 1.33
N ALA A 53 7.54 -34.99 1.11
CA ALA A 53 7.48 -33.97 2.15
C ALA A 53 6.53 -34.37 3.30
N ILE A 54 5.35 -34.89 2.98
CA ILE A 54 4.38 -35.39 3.99
C ILE A 54 4.96 -36.57 4.78
N ARG A 55 5.61 -37.54 4.11
CA ARG A 55 6.26 -38.66 4.80
C ARG A 55 7.34 -38.20 5.75
N ASN A 56 8.21 -37.29 5.32
CA ASN A 56 9.25 -36.73 6.16
C ASN A 56 8.67 -35.95 7.34
N PHE A 57 7.63 -35.14 7.10
CA PHE A 57 6.95 -34.41 8.16
C PHE A 57 6.33 -35.35 9.20
N LEU A 58 5.56 -36.36 8.79
CA LEU A 58 4.93 -37.32 9.70
C LEU A 58 5.93 -38.23 10.41
N SER A 59 7.13 -38.42 9.87
CA SER A 59 8.20 -39.13 10.60
C SER A 59 8.68 -38.35 11.83
N SER A 60 8.59 -37.02 11.76
CA SER A 60 8.97 -36.11 12.85
C SER A 60 7.77 -35.75 13.75
N TYR A 61 6.55 -35.77 13.20
CA TYR A 61 5.30 -35.37 13.87
C TYR A 61 4.18 -36.39 13.59
N PRO A 62 4.30 -37.64 14.10
CA PRO A 62 3.34 -38.70 13.80
C PRO A 62 1.91 -38.41 14.31
N GLU A 63 1.78 -37.61 15.37
CA GLU A 63 0.51 -37.18 15.94
C GLU A 63 -0.32 -36.30 14.99
N GLU A 64 0.33 -35.64 14.03
CA GLU A 64 -0.31 -34.71 13.09
C GLU A 64 -0.96 -35.39 11.89
N LYS A 65 -0.97 -36.73 11.85
CA LYS A 65 -1.59 -37.48 10.75
C LYS A 65 -3.02 -37.02 10.46
N TYR A 66 -3.80 -36.69 11.50
CA TYR A 66 -5.17 -36.22 11.36
C TYR A 66 -5.28 -34.86 10.65
N GLN A 67 -4.29 -33.98 10.78
CA GLN A 67 -4.29 -32.69 10.09
C GLN A 67 -4.06 -32.82 8.58
N LEU A 68 -3.50 -33.96 8.14
CA LEU A 68 -3.14 -34.20 6.74
C LEU A 68 -4.09 -35.16 6.01
N VAL A 69 -5.16 -35.65 6.67
CA VAL A 69 -6.06 -36.66 6.09
C VAL A 69 -6.61 -36.22 4.75
N ASN A 70 -7.15 -35.00 4.66
CA ASN A 70 -7.73 -34.47 3.42
C ASN A 70 -6.70 -34.39 2.29
N ILE A 71 -5.45 -33.98 2.59
CA ILE A 71 -4.37 -33.94 1.60
C ILE A 71 -4.00 -35.35 1.13
N LEU A 72 -3.92 -36.31 2.05
CA LEU A 72 -3.56 -37.70 1.74
C LEU A 72 -4.65 -38.40 0.90
N GLU A 73 -5.92 -38.21 1.23
CA GLU A 73 -7.04 -38.73 0.47
C GLU A 73 -7.06 -38.16 -0.95
N GLU A 74 -6.87 -36.85 -1.08
CA GLU A 74 -6.86 -36.19 -2.39
C GLU A 74 -5.68 -36.64 -3.26
N LEU A 75 -4.47 -36.75 -2.68
CA LEU A 75 -3.31 -37.28 -3.40
C LEU A 75 -3.52 -38.73 -3.87
N SER A 76 -4.26 -39.54 -3.11
CA SER A 76 -4.63 -40.91 -3.52
C SER A 76 -5.62 -40.89 -4.69
N ASN A 77 -6.62 -40.02 -4.65
CA ASN A 77 -7.61 -39.87 -5.73
C ASN A 77 -6.93 -39.46 -7.05
N ILE A 78 -6.04 -38.47 -6.98
CA ILE A 78 -5.27 -37.98 -8.13
C ILE A 78 -4.45 -39.11 -8.78
N GLN A 79 -3.83 -39.97 -7.96
CA GLN A 79 -3.05 -41.11 -8.44
C GLN A 79 -3.89 -42.10 -9.26
N HIS A 80 -5.18 -42.22 -8.95
CA HIS A 80 -6.10 -43.13 -9.64
C HIS A 80 -6.76 -42.50 -10.86
N SER A 81 -6.88 -41.17 -10.90
CA SER A 81 -7.59 -40.45 -11.97
C SER A 81 -6.68 -39.82 -13.02
N ASN A 82 -5.35 -40.00 -12.94
CA ASN A 82 -4.37 -39.23 -13.71
C ASN A 82 -4.61 -37.70 -13.61
N GLY A 83 -5.02 -37.23 -12.42
CA GLY A 83 -5.22 -35.80 -12.16
C GLY A 83 -3.90 -35.05 -12.00
N ALA A 84 -3.96 -33.71 -12.04
CA ALA A 84 -2.83 -32.86 -11.69
C ALA A 84 -2.93 -32.43 -10.21
N VAL A 85 -1.79 -32.33 -9.54
CA VAL A 85 -1.71 -31.75 -8.18
C VAL A 85 -1.70 -30.22 -8.24
N GLN A 86 -1.15 -29.66 -9.33
CA GLN A 86 -1.17 -28.21 -9.60
C GLN A 86 -2.59 -27.67 -9.65
N GLY A 87 -2.81 -26.52 -9.00
CA GLY A 87 -4.11 -25.87 -8.96
C GLY A 87 -5.18 -26.64 -8.18
N ASN A 88 -4.86 -27.77 -7.53
CA ASN A 88 -5.86 -28.54 -6.79
C ASN A 88 -6.34 -27.75 -5.56
N PRO A 89 -7.64 -27.36 -5.51
CA PRO A 89 -8.13 -26.45 -4.48
C PRO A 89 -8.16 -27.09 -3.09
N ILE A 90 -8.35 -28.42 -2.99
CA ILE A 90 -8.38 -29.12 -1.71
C ILE A 90 -6.98 -29.09 -1.09
N ILE A 91 -5.96 -29.47 -1.86
CA ILE A 91 -4.57 -29.48 -1.39
C ILE A 91 -4.13 -28.05 -1.04
N ILE A 92 -4.39 -27.07 -1.91
CA ILE A 92 -4.01 -25.67 -1.67
C ILE A 92 -4.69 -25.12 -0.41
N ASN A 93 -6.00 -25.33 -0.24
CA ASN A 93 -6.73 -24.80 0.91
C ASN A 93 -6.29 -25.46 2.22
N GLU A 94 -5.99 -26.76 2.21
CA GLU A 94 -5.46 -27.44 3.38
C GLU A 94 -4.04 -26.97 3.73
N LEU A 95 -3.16 -26.78 2.74
CA LEU A 95 -1.84 -26.21 2.99
C LEU A 95 -1.94 -24.78 3.52
N LYS A 96 -2.82 -23.94 2.95
CA LYS A 96 -3.11 -22.60 3.50
C LYS A 96 -3.61 -22.71 4.93
N ARG A 97 -4.54 -23.63 5.22
CA ARG A 97 -5.04 -23.86 6.59
C ARG A 97 -3.90 -24.23 7.55
N LEU A 98 -2.95 -25.07 7.15
CA LEU A 98 -1.79 -25.44 7.97
C LEU A 98 -0.82 -24.27 8.16
N LYS A 99 -0.56 -23.48 7.10
CA LYS A 99 0.25 -22.26 7.21
C LYS A 99 -0.41 -21.28 8.16
N ASP A 100 -1.71 -21.14 8.02
CA ASP A 100 -2.53 -20.38 8.92
C ASP A 100 -2.48 -20.96 10.32
N MET A 101 -2.25 -22.25 10.58
CA MET A 101 -2.09 -22.72 11.97
C MET A 101 -0.75 -22.28 12.58
N ASP A 102 0.30 -22.24 11.77
CA ASP A 102 1.59 -21.64 12.17
C ASP A 102 1.46 -20.12 12.38
N THR A 103 0.59 -19.45 11.61
CA THR A 103 0.36 -17.99 11.69
C THR A 103 -0.89 -17.59 12.48
N ARG A 104 -1.76 -18.51 12.92
CA ARG A 104 -3.01 -18.22 13.69
C ARG A 104 -2.72 -17.83 15.14
N PHE A 105 -1.45 -17.84 15.52
CA PHE A 105 -0.93 -17.17 16.72
C PHE A 105 -0.29 -15.81 16.43
N SER A 106 -0.25 -15.40 15.17
CA SER A 106 0.58 -14.31 14.70
C SER A 106 -0.35 -13.22 14.16
N ASN A 107 -0.47 -12.13 14.93
CA ASN A 107 -0.92 -10.81 14.43
C ASN A 107 0.11 -10.24 13.43
N ILE A 108 0.61 -11.09 12.52
CA ILE A 108 1.65 -10.74 11.57
C ILE A 108 1.02 -9.92 10.48
N LYS A 109 1.51 -8.69 10.34
CA LYS A 109 1.12 -7.74 9.30
C LYS A 109 2.36 -7.36 8.52
N VAL A 110 2.14 -6.84 7.32
CA VAL A 110 3.22 -6.25 6.53
C VAL A 110 3.67 -4.94 7.17
N ASN A 111 4.95 -4.84 7.53
CA ASN A 111 5.55 -3.60 8.04
C ASN A 111 6.19 -2.79 6.92
N ARG A 112 6.86 -3.47 5.98
CA ARG A 112 7.56 -2.83 4.86
C ARG A 112 7.61 -3.78 3.67
N VAL A 113 7.39 -3.23 2.48
CA VAL A 113 7.57 -3.88 1.20
C VAL A 113 8.58 -3.09 0.40
N MET A 114 9.54 -3.79 -0.20
CA MET A 114 10.50 -3.21 -1.14
C MET A 114 10.52 -4.05 -2.41
N LEU A 115 10.08 -3.46 -3.51
CA LEU A 115 10.10 -4.03 -4.84
C LEU A 115 11.24 -3.37 -5.62
N ILE A 116 12.13 -4.17 -6.16
CA ILE A 116 13.15 -3.76 -7.11
C ILE A 116 12.80 -4.44 -8.43
N ALA A 117 12.56 -3.66 -9.48
CA ALA A 117 12.05 -4.17 -10.75
C ALA A 117 12.78 -3.49 -11.93
N GLY A 118 13.23 -4.27 -12.91
CA GLY A 118 13.89 -3.73 -14.09
C GLY A 118 14.19 -4.78 -15.15
N GLY A 119 14.52 -4.34 -16.36
CA GLY A 119 14.88 -5.22 -17.48
C GLY A 119 16.32 -5.00 -17.94
N PHE A 120 16.65 -5.56 -19.12
CA PHE A 120 17.97 -5.40 -19.71
C PHE A 120 18.28 -3.95 -20.13
N GLY A 121 19.28 -3.35 -19.48
CA GLY A 121 19.85 -2.05 -19.86
C GLY A 121 19.78 -1.01 -18.73
N PRO A 122 18.60 -0.45 -18.44
CA PRO A 122 18.39 0.53 -17.38
C PRO A 122 18.63 -0.04 -15.97
N PRO A 123 19.25 0.69 -15.01
CA PRO A 123 19.17 0.29 -13.61
C PRO A 123 17.71 0.12 -13.15
N PRO A 124 17.44 -0.87 -12.28
CA PRO A 124 16.08 -1.18 -11.86
C PRO A 124 15.50 -0.06 -10.99
N ASP A 125 14.19 0.13 -11.08
CA ASP A 125 13.46 1.00 -10.19
C ASP A 125 13.38 0.36 -8.79
N GLU A 126 13.49 1.19 -7.76
CA GLU A 126 13.35 0.78 -6.36
C GLU A 126 12.12 1.45 -5.75
N LEU A 127 11.15 0.63 -5.36
CA LEU A 127 9.86 1.02 -4.83
C LEU A 127 9.71 0.51 -3.40
N VAL A 128 9.37 1.38 -2.45
CA VAL A 128 9.31 1.04 -1.02
C VAL A 128 8.05 1.58 -0.39
N ILE A 129 7.19 0.70 0.15
CA ILE A 129 6.12 1.09 1.09
C ILE A 129 6.56 0.68 2.49
N ASP A 130 6.68 1.64 3.39
CA ASP A 130 7.05 1.44 4.79
C ASP A 130 5.90 1.88 5.69
N VAL A 131 5.05 0.92 6.06
CA VAL A 131 3.88 1.13 6.93
C VAL A 131 4.33 1.57 8.32
N LYS A 132 5.43 1.01 8.83
CA LYS A 132 5.95 1.33 10.16
C LYS A 132 6.40 2.79 10.26
N ASN A 133 7.12 3.27 9.25
CA ASN A 133 7.58 4.67 9.18
C ASN A 133 6.58 5.59 8.47
N LYS A 134 5.45 5.04 8.01
CA LYS A 134 4.39 5.72 7.26
C LYS A 134 4.91 6.43 6.00
N THR A 135 5.90 5.85 5.32
CA THR A 135 6.49 6.47 4.12
C THR A 135 6.34 5.60 2.89
N ILE A 136 6.23 6.24 1.72
CA ILE A 136 6.42 5.57 0.44
C ILE A 136 7.62 6.22 -0.26
N LYS A 137 8.46 5.42 -0.91
CA LYS A 137 9.62 5.89 -1.65
C LYS A 137 9.64 5.28 -3.03
N GLN A 138 9.95 6.08 -4.01
CA GLN A 138 10.21 5.65 -5.37
C GLN A 138 11.53 6.24 -5.81
N LYS A 139 12.43 5.36 -6.21
CA LYS A 139 13.67 5.74 -6.84
C LYS A 139 13.65 5.24 -8.27
N ALA A 140 13.37 6.15 -9.19
CA ALA A 140 13.30 5.86 -10.61
C ALA A 140 14.60 6.29 -11.28
N THR A 141 15.27 5.36 -11.95
CA THR A 141 16.56 5.63 -12.60
C THR A 141 16.45 6.13 -14.03
N HIS A 142 15.24 6.14 -14.60
CA HIS A 142 15.03 6.30 -16.06
C HIS A 142 14.37 7.57 -16.53
N SER A 143 14.00 8.46 -15.63
CA SER A 143 13.47 9.75 -16.07
C SER A 143 14.54 10.83 -16.13
N ALA A 144 14.86 11.25 -17.35
CA ALA A 144 15.61 12.49 -17.58
C ALA A 144 14.82 13.77 -17.21
N PHE A 145 13.54 13.63 -16.82
CA PHE A 145 12.59 14.72 -16.59
C PHE A 145 12.02 14.78 -15.15
N PHE A 146 12.34 13.81 -14.29
CA PHE A 146 11.73 13.66 -12.96
C PHE A 146 12.79 13.59 -11.86
N ASP A 147 12.38 13.94 -10.63
CA ASP A 147 13.23 13.74 -9.45
C ASP A 147 13.43 12.23 -9.27
N PRO A 148 14.66 11.71 -9.39
CA PRO A 148 14.90 10.28 -9.31
C PRO A 148 14.67 9.73 -7.91
N ASN A 149 14.35 10.54 -6.89
CA ASN A 149 14.08 10.10 -5.53
C ASN A 149 12.85 10.81 -4.94
N ILE A 150 11.67 10.22 -5.12
CA ILE A 150 10.44 10.67 -4.47
C ILE A 150 10.33 9.99 -3.10
N GLN A 151 10.06 10.77 -2.06
CA GLN A 151 9.67 10.27 -0.75
C GLN A 151 8.40 10.98 -0.30
N TYR A 152 7.41 10.17 0.06
CA TYR A 152 6.07 10.57 0.46
C TYR A 152 5.80 10.13 1.91
N GLN A 153 5.09 10.95 2.67
CA GLN A 153 4.64 10.63 4.03
C GLN A 153 3.12 10.42 3.99
N MET A 154 2.67 9.20 4.34
CA MET A 154 1.25 8.83 4.33
C MET A 154 0.49 9.50 5.47
N THR A 155 -0.74 9.93 5.18
CA THR A 155 -1.72 10.35 6.19
C THR A 155 -2.21 9.12 6.99
N PRO A 156 -2.87 9.30 8.14
CA PRO A 156 -3.44 8.18 8.89
C PRO A 156 -4.45 7.34 8.09
N HIS A 157 -5.26 7.99 7.25
CA HIS A 157 -6.23 7.30 6.39
C HIS A 157 -5.54 6.46 5.32
N GLU A 158 -4.60 7.05 4.58
CA GLU A 158 -3.83 6.35 3.55
C GLU A 158 -3.02 5.19 4.15
N LEU A 159 -2.47 5.36 5.35
CA LEU A 159 -1.77 4.28 6.06
C LEU A 159 -2.67 3.08 6.35
N LEU A 160 -3.91 3.34 6.79
CA LEU A 160 -4.90 2.30 7.05
C LEU A 160 -5.32 1.60 5.76
N GLU A 161 -5.63 2.37 4.72
CA GLU A 161 -5.98 1.85 3.40
C GLU A 161 -4.85 1.01 2.81
N MET A 162 -3.62 1.53 2.83
CA MET A 162 -2.42 0.84 2.35
C MET A 162 -2.17 -0.44 3.14
N SER A 163 -2.31 -0.42 4.47
CA SER A 163 -2.20 -1.61 5.30
C SER A 163 -3.24 -2.68 4.91
N ASN A 164 -4.47 -2.27 4.64
CA ASN A 164 -5.54 -3.19 4.24
C ASN A 164 -5.26 -3.79 2.86
N LYS A 165 -4.87 -2.95 1.88
CA LYS A 165 -4.49 -3.39 0.53
C LYS A 165 -3.32 -4.39 0.59
N LEU A 166 -2.26 -4.08 1.34
CA LEU A 166 -1.11 -4.96 1.50
C LEU A 166 -1.46 -6.32 2.14
N ASN A 167 -2.33 -6.33 3.15
CA ASN A 167 -2.76 -7.59 3.77
C ASN A 167 -3.68 -8.41 2.86
N ALA A 168 -4.49 -7.74 2.02
CA ALA A 168 -5.35 -8.41 1.04
C ALA A 168 -4.57 -9.12 -0.08
N LEU A 169 -3.30 -8.75 -0.30
CA LEU A 169 -2.42 -9.43 -1.25
C LEU A 169 -2.00 -10.83 -0.77
N HIS A 170 -2.17 -11.18 0.50
CA HIS A 170 -1.83 -12.51 1.00
C HIS A 170 -0.44 -13.03 0.57
N MET A 171 0.57 -12.14 0.60
CA MET A 171 1.93 -12.43 0.12
C MET A 171 2.61 -13.55 0.93
N GLU A 172 2.09 -13.88 2.11
CA GLU A 172 2.49 -15.05 2.89
C GLU A 172 2.30 -16.36 2.13
N TYR A 173 1.46 -16.42 1.10
CA TYR A 173 1.26 -17.63 0.29
C TYR A 173 2.07 -17.66 -1.01
N TRP A 174 2.80 -16.58 -1.31
CA TRP A 174 3.64 -16.54 -2.48
C TRP A 174 4.82 -17.50 -2.33
N SER A 175 5.32 -18.00 -3.45
CA SER A 175 6.47 -18.90 -3.46
C SER A 175 7.72 -18.18 -2.97
N GLU A 176 8.53 -18.87 -2.17
CA GLU A 176 9.89 -18.43 -1.85
C GLU A 176 10.90 -18.86 -2.94
N ASP A 177 10.51 -19.80 -3.80
CA ASP A 177 11.27 -20.18 -4.99
C ASP A 177 11.10 -19.15 -6.12
N GLU A 178 12.01 -19.20 -7.08
CA GLU A 178 12.05 -18.26 -8.21
C GLU A 178 10.84 -18.43 -9.15
N TYR A 179 10.11 -17.34 -9.38
CA TYR A 179 9.10 -17.24 -10.44
C TYR A 179 9.81 -17.10 -11.78
N PHE A 180 9.79 -18.12 -12.63
CA PHE A 180 10.52 -18.11 -13.90
C PHE A 180 9.63 -18.39 -15.11
N SER A 181 9.81 -17.58 -16.16
CA SER A 181 9.35 -17.87 -17.52
C SER A 181 10.52 -17.76 -18.51
N PRO A 182 10.65 -18.68 -19.50
CA PRO A 182 11.80 -18.76 -20.41
C PRO A 182 11.94 -17.61 -21.43
N VAL A 183 11.19 -16.52 -21.25
CA VAL A 183 11.30 -15.29 -22.05
C VAL A 183 12.65 -14.61 -21.78
N VAL A 184 13.29 -14.05 -22.82
CA VAL A 184 14.70 -13.59 -22.75
C VAL A 184 14.83 -12.07 -22.57
N ASP A 185 13.78 -11.30 -22.86
CA ASP A 185 13.80 -9.85 -23.00
C ASP A 185 12.87 -9.09 -22.03
N GLY A 186 12.37 -9.75 -21.00
CA GLY A 186 11.48 -9.10 -20.03
C GLY A 186 12.13 -8.75 -18.70
N GLU A 187 11.28 -8.51 -17.72
CA GLU A 187 11.62 -7.95 -16.42
C GLU A 187 12.11 -8.99 -15.40
N GLN A 188 13.13 -8.59 -14.65
CA GLN A 188 13.58 -9.23 -13.43
C GLN A 188 13.12 -8.39 -12.24
N TRP A 189 12.61 -9.05 -11.23
CA TRP A 189 12.12 -8.38 -10.02
C TRP A 189 12.56 -9.11 -8.76
N ASN A 190 12.72 -8.33 -7.69
CA ASN A 190 13.02 -8.79 -6.35
C ASN A 190 12.10 -8.08 -5.37
N LEU A 191 11.41 -8.85 -4.55
CA LEU A 191 10.54 -8.37 -3.50
C LEU A 191 11.11 -8.75 -2.14
N THR A 192 11.25 -7.77 -1.25
CA THR A 192 11.57 -7.98 0.15
C THR A 192 10.41 -7.52 1.02
N ILE A 193 9.88 -8.42 1.84
CA ILE A 193 8.79 -8.16 2.77
C ILE A 193 9.34 -8.27 4.18
N ASN A 194 9.20 -7.20 4.96
CA ASN A 194 9.45 -7.22 6.39
C ASN A 194 8.11 -7.32 7.11
N TRP A 195 7.98 -8.34 7.94
CA TRP A 195 6.77 -8.65 8.68
C TRP A 195 6.80 -8.01 10.09
N SER A 196 5.65 -7.94 10.75
CA SER A 196 5.52 -7.32 12.07
C SER A 196 6.20 -8.09 13.21
N ASP A 197 6.51 -9.37 13.01
CA ASP A 197 7.32 -10.19 13.91
C ASP A 197 8.84 -10.06 13.64
N ASN A 198 9.24 -9.19 12.71
CA ASN A 198 10.60 -8.97 12.21
C ASN A 198 11.16 -10.11 11.34
N SER A 199 10.34 -11.09 10.96
CA SER A 199 10.74 -12.01 9.90
C SER A 199 10.84 -11.28 8.56
N ILE A 200 11.67 -11.82 7.66
CA ILE A 200 11.92 -11.26 6.34
C ILE A 200 11.70 -12.35 5.31
N THR A 201 10.83 -12.08 4.33
CA THR A 201 10.64 -12.94 3.16
C THR A 201 11.24 -12.26 1.95
N LYS A 202 11.99 -13.02 1.15
CA LYS A 202 12.56 -12.56 -0.11
C LYS A 202 12.02 -13.43 -1.23
N ILE A 203 11.43 -12.79 -2.22
CA ILE A 203 10.83 -13.43 -3.39
C ILE A 203 11.45 -12.78 -4.61
N HIS A 204 11.69 -13.54 -5.66
CA HIS A 204 12.28 -13.04 -6.88
C HIS A 204 11.64 -13.74 -8.08
N GLY A 205 11.71 -13.07 -9.22
CA GLY A 205 11.24 -13.63 -10.46
C GLY A 205 11.86 -13.00 -11.68
N SER A 206 11.70 -13.71 -12.79
CA SER A 206 12.09 -13.33 -14.13
C SER A 206 10.97 -13.72 -15.07
N ASN A 207 10.24 -12.72 -15.58
CA ASN A 207 9.16 -12.90 -16.57
C ASN A 207 7.96 -13.75 -16.11
N ALA A 208 7.86 -14.01 -14.80
CA ALA A 208 6.73 -14.68 -14.20
C ALA A 208 6.39 -14.01 -12.86
N TYR A 209 5.10 -14.06 -12.52
CA TYR A 209 4.53 -13.24 -11.46
C TYR A 209 3.45 -13.99 -10.67
N PRO A 210 3.33 -13.80 -9.36
CA PRO A 210 2.13 -14.17 -8.60
C PRO A 210 0.86 -13.54 -9.22
N VAL A 211 -0.29 -14.20 -9.06
CA VAL A 211 -1.57 -13.75 -9.68
C VAL A 211 -1.94 -12.30 -9.36
N ASN A 212 -1.61 -11.85 -8.15
CA ASN A 212 -1.93 -10.51 -7.65
C ASN A 212 -0.71 -9.59 -7.60
N PHE A 213 0.32 -9.88 -8.40
CA PHE A 213 1.51 -9.03 -8.50
C PHE A 213 1.21 -7.64 -9.10
N GLU A 214 0.28 -7.57 -10.07
CA GLU A 214 -0.15 -6.28 -10.63
C GLU A 214 -0.91 -5.42 -9.62
N GLU A 215 -1.66 -6.04 -8.71
CA GLU A 215 -2.30 -5.31 -7.60
C GLU A 215 -1.24 -4.68 -6.68
N LEU A 216 -0.16 -5.41 -6.39
CA LEU A 216 0.99 -4.86 -5.64
C LEU A 216 1.62 -3.68 -6.39
N ARG A 217 1.82 -3.78 -7.70
CA ARG A 217 2.36 -2.69 -8.52
C ARG A 217 1.47 -1.46 -8.51
N GLY A 218 0.15 -1.67 -8.60
CA GLY A 218 -0.85 -0.61 -8.52
C GLY A 218 -0.70 0.28 -7.29
N LEU A 219 -0.28 -0.30 -6.14
CA LEU A 219 -0.03 0.45 -4.91
C LEU A 219 1.08 1.51 -5.04
N PHE A 220 1.99 1.35 -6.00
CA PHE A 220 3.04 2.33 -6.28
C PHE A 220 2.65 3.31 -7.41
N ILE A 221 1.75 2.91 -8.31
CA ILE A 221 1.28 3.72 -9.46
C ILE A 221 0.27 4.79 -9.03
N ASP A 222 -0.55 4.51 -8.01
CA ASP A 222 -1.51 5.48 -7.43
C ASP A 222 -0.81 6.75 -6.89
N ILE A 223 0.51 6.72 -6.77
CA ILE A 223 1.34 7.84 -6.32
C ILE A 223 1.85 8.58 -7.56
N ASP A 224 0.94 9.09 -8.40
CA ASP A 224 1.34 9.86 -9.58
C ASP A 224 2.11 11.11 -9.10
N GLU A 225 3.23 11.39 -9.75
CA GLU A 225 4.09 12.54 -9.49
C GLU A 225 3.32 13.86 -9.61
N LYS A 226 2.22 13.91 -10.36
CA LYS A 226 1.30 15.06 -10.36
C LYS A 226 0.71 15.34 -8.99
N GLU A 227 0.26 14.32 -8.27
CA GLU A 227 -0.31 14.48 -6.94
C GLU A 227 0.75 14.90 -5.91
N TYR A 228 1.96 14.34 -6.01
CA TYR A 228 3.12 14.76 -5.21
C TYR A 228 3.62 16.18 -5.55
N ARG A 229 3.70 16.55 -6.82
CA ARG A 229 4.12 17.89 -7.28
C ARG A 229 3.10 18.95 -6.92
N VAL A 230 1.81 18.66 -7.02
CA VAL A 230 0.74 19.52 -6.50
C VAL A 230 0.99 19.73 -5.00
N ARG A 231 1.03 18.67 -4.20
CA ARG A 231 1.28 18.74 -2.74
C ARG A 231 2.56 19.52 -2.35
N LYS A 232 3.68 19.37 -3.08
CA LYS A 232 4.97 20.04 -2.80
C LYS A 232 5.06 21.48 -3.33
N SER A 233 4.57 21.74 -4.54
CA SER A 233 4.55 23.10 -5.13
C SER A 233 3.54 24.02 -4.44
N ASP A 234 2.54 23.44 -3.78
CA ASP A 234 1.49 24.18 -3.07
C ASP A 234 1.94 24.77 -1.73
N LEU A 235 2.75 24.07 -0.94
CA LEU A 235 3.30 24.65 0.30
C LEU A 235 4.15 25.90 0.02
N SER A 236 4.89 25.88 -1.08
CA SER A 236 5.73 27.00 -1.54
C SER A 236 4.90 28.22 -1.98
N SER A 237 3.74 27.96 -2.60
CA SER A 237 2.83 28.99 -3.10
C SER A 237 1.96 29.60 -1.98
N ILE A 238 1.64 28.83 -0.95
CA ILE A 238 0.95 29.33 0.26
C ILE A 238 1.86 30.27 1.07
N LEU A 239 3.18 30.06 1.07
CA LEU A 239 4.13 30.99 1.70
C LEU A 239 4.06 32.40 1.08
N LEU A 240 3.68 32.53 -0.20
CA LEU A 240 3.46 33.83 -0.86
C LEU A 240 2.19 34.54 -0.36
N PHE A 241 1.26 33.82 0.25
CA PHE A 241 0.02 34.34 0.81
C PHE A 241 0.18 34.90 2.23
N ILE A 242 1.16 34.42 3.00
CA ILE A 242 1.39 34.83 4.39
C ILE A 242 1.56 36.36 4.54
N PRO A 243 2.35 37.07 3.71
CA PRO A 243 2.46 38.52 3.79
C PRO A 243 1.15 39.26 3.47
N ILE A 244 0.32 38.70 2.58
CA ILE A 244 -1.00 39.25 2.23
C ILE A 244 -1.93 39.14 3.44
N LEU A 245 -1.93 37.99 4.11
CA LEU A 245 -2.74 37.73 5.30
C LEU A 245 -2.31 38.56 6.51
N GLN A 246 -1.00 38.81 6.67
CA GLN A 246 -0.47 39.70 7.71
C GLN A 246 -0.85 41.17 7.47
N ASN A 247 -0.88 41.63 6.22
CA ASN A 247 -1.34 42.98 5.89
C ASN A 247 -2.85 43.14 6.07
N ILE A 248 -3.61 42.08 5.85
CA ILE A 248 -5.06 42.07 5.93
C ILE A 248 -5.55 42.38 7.36
N ILE A 249 -4.84 42.00 8.41
CA ILE A 249 -5.17 42.28 9.84
C ILE A 249 -5.32 43.79 10.16
N SER A 250 -4.97 44.69 9.23
CA SER A 250 -5.07 46.15 9.38
C SER A 250 -6.32 46.80 8.74
N MET A 251 -7.22 46.05 8.10
CA MET A 251 -8.37 46.56 7.34
C MET A 251 -9.73 46.35 8.07
N SER A 252 -10.78 47.08 7.66
CA SER A 252 -12.15 46.87 8.18
C SER A 252 -12.74 45.50 7.83
N ASP A 253 -13.55 44.93 8.73
CA ASP A 253 -14.02 43.52 8.72
C ASP A 253 -14.63 43.03 7.40
N GLU A 254 -15.52 43.79 6.74
CA GLU A 254 -16.19 43.28 5.53
C GLU A 254 -15.29 43.29 4.28
N SER A 255 -14.44 44.31 4.11
CA SER A 255 -13.49 44.37 2.99
C SER A 255 -12.39 43.31 3.11
N LEU A 256 -12.03 42.99 4.36
CA LEU A 256 -11.06 41.98 4.73
C LEU A 256 -11.51 40.58 4.31
N ILE A 257 -12.73 40.21 4.73
CA ILE A 257 -13.32 38.90 4.43
C ILE A 257 -13.49 38.71 2.92
N LYS A 258 -13.89 39.77 2.21
CA LYS A 258 -14.06 39.73 0.76
C LYS A 258 -12.74 39.49 0.03
N ASN A 259 -11.71 40.28 0.34
CA ASN A 259 -10.39 40.13 -0.28
C ASN A 259 -9.78 38.76 0.03
N PHE A 260 -9.86 38.30 1.28
CA PHE A 260 -9.44 36.97 1.68
C PHE A 260 -10.12 35.87 0.84
N THR A 261 -11.45 35.94 0.75
CA THR A 261 -12.25 34.94 0.02
C THR A 261 -11.91 34.93 -1.48
N GLU A 262 -11.77 36.10 -2.10
CA GLU A 262 -11.44 36.22 -3.52
C GLU A 262 -10.03 35.71 -3.82
N SER A 263 -9.05 36.07 -3.00
CA SER A 263 -7.68 35.58 -3.15
C SER A 263 -7.59 34.07 -2.91
N PHE A 264 -8.28 33.53 -1.90
CA PHE A 264 -8.34 32.09 -1.65
C PHE A 264 -9.00 31.33 -2.81
N LYS A 265 -10.10 31.85 -3.37
CA LYS A 265 -10.76 31.25 -4.54
C LYS A 265 -9.89 31.30 -5.80
N GLN A 266 -9.17 32.38 -6.03
CA GLN A 266 -8.23 32.47 -7.15
C GLN A 266 -7.09 31.45 -7.01
N TYR A 267 -6.60 31.25 -5.79
CA TYR A 267 -5.64 30.19 -5.49
C TYR A 267 -6.25 28.80 -5.78
N ASN A 268 -7.46 28.50 -5.29
CA ASN A 268 -8.08 27.18 -5.48
C ASN A 268 -8.43 26.87 -6.95
N LYS A 269 -8.82 27.88 -7.75
CA LYS A 269 -9.10 27.73 -9.20
C LYS A 269 -7.89 27.32 -10.05
N GLY A 270 -6.68 27.40 -9.50
CA GLY A 270 -5.46 26.90 -10.15
C GLY A 270 -5.42 25.37 -10.35
N GLY A 271 -6.39 24.63 -9.80
CA GLY A 271 -6.45 23.17 -9.86
C GLY A 271 -5.69 22.47 -8.73
N ASN A 272 -5.42 23.20 -7.63
CA ASN A 272 -4.35 22.82 -6.73
C ASN A 272 -4.76 22.06 -5.48
N TYR A 273 -5.99 22.13 -4.98
CA TYR A 273 -6.16 21.60 -3.63
C TYR A 273 -7.44 20.81 -3.36
N ILE A 274 -8.63 21.36 -3.55
CA ILE A 274 -9.86 20.64 -3.16
C ILE A 274 -10.98 21.08 -4.10
N ASP A 275 -11.62 20.11 -4.77
CA ASP A 275 -12.89 20.35 -5.47
C ASP A 275 -13.87 20.94 -4.45
N GLU A 276 -14.55 22.05 -4.78
CA GLU A 276 -15.43 22.78 -3.83
C GLU A 276 -16.53 21.88 -3.22
N THR A 277 -16.71 20.66 -3.75
CA THR A 277 -17.63 19.63 -3.27
C THR A 277 -17.06 18.58 -2.31
N ASN A 278 -15.74 18.52 -2.05
CA ASN A 278 -15.10 17.37 -1.37
C ASN A 278 -14.44 17.68 0.00
N TYR A 279 -14.48 18.91 0.50
CA TYR A 279 -13.87 19.24 1.80
C TYR A 279 -14.60 18.56 2.98
N TYR A 280 -15.89 18.26 2.84
CA TYR A 280 -16.69 17.62 3.89
C TYR A 280 -16.24 16.18 4.12
N ASP A 281 -16.09 15.41 3.04
CA ASP A 281 -15.64 14.02 3.11
C ASP A 281 -14.23 13.94 3.70
N VAL A 282 -13.32 14.82 3.26
CA VAL A 282 -11.95 14.89 3.79
C VAL A 282 -11.91 15.20 5.30
N LEU A 283 -12.68 16.18 5.78
CA LEU A 283 -12.62 16.59 7.18
C LEU A 283 -13.40 15.64 8.11
N PHE A 284 -14.58 15.20 7.67
CA PHE A 284 -15.43 14.35 8.49
C PHE A 284 -14.98 12.89 8.45
N LEU A 285 -14.66 12.33 7.28
CA LEU A 285 -14.31 10.91 7.16
C LEU A 285 -12.86 10.64 7.62
N GLU A 286 -11.92 11.54 7.35
CA GLU A 286 -10.51 11.28 7.64
C GLU A 286 -10.05 11.82 9.00
N GLN A 287 -10.62 12.95 9.45
CA GLN A 287 -10.20 13.61 10.69
C GLN A 287 -11.27 13.60 11.79
N ASN A 288 -12.46 13.05 11.51
CA ASN A 288 -13.62 13.08 12.42
C ASN A 288 -13.95 14.51 12.89
N ILE A 289 -13.73 15.49 12.01
CA ILE A 289 -14.04 16.89 12.24
C ILE A 289 -15.43 17.14 11.65
N ASP A 290 -16.43 17.25 12.52
CA ASP A 290 -17.73 17.76 12.12
C ASP A 290 -17.60 19.24 11.79
N ILE A 291 -18.20 19.66 10.68
CA ILE A 291 -18.15 21.04 10.19
C ILE A 291 -19.56 21.64 10.31
N ASN A 292 -19.98 21.91 11.54
CA ASN A 292 -21.12 22.77 11.82
C ASN A 292 -20.61 24.12 12.32
N GLY A 293 -21.45 25.16 12.23
CA GLY A 293 -21.05 26.54 12.56
C GLY A 293 -20.36 26.68 13.93
N THR A 294 -20.69 25.83 14.90
CA THR A 294 -20.08 25.84 16.24
C THR A 294 -18.81 25.01 16.40
N SER A 295 -18.65 23.90 15.67
CA SER A 295 -17.51 23.00 15.82
C SER A 295 -16.23 23.54 15.18
N LEU A 296 -16.35 24.36 14.14
CA LEU A 296 -15.23 25.04 13.46
C LEU A 296 -14.32 25.82 14.41
N TYR A 297 -14.90 26.44 15.45
CA TYR A 297 -14.15 27.28 16.39
C TYR A 297 -13.22 26.48 17.32
N HIS A 298 -13.44 25.17 17.44
CA HIS A 298 -12.78 24.33 18.43
C HIS A 298 -11.94 23.22 17.80
N VAL A 299 -11.73 23.25 16.49
CA VAL A 299 -10.88 22.27 15.80
C VAL A 299 -9.44 22.42 16.25
N ASP A 300 -8.91 21.37 16.86
CA ASP A 300 -7.49 21.26 17.17
C ASP A 300 -6.70 20.97 15.89
N VAL A 301 -5.88 21.94 15.47
CA VAL A 301 -5.07 21.84 14.25
C VAL A 301 -3.62 21.46 14.52
N SER A 302 -3.25 21.17 15.78
CA SER A 302 -1.87 20.91 16.18
C SER A 302 -1.22 19.74 15.44
N GLU A 303 -2.02 18.71 15.11
CA GLU A 303 -1.59 17.51 14.40
C GLU A 303 -1.98 17.51 12.91
N LEU A 304 -2.77 18.48 12.45
CA LEU A 304 -3.20 18.56 11.06
C LEU A 304 -2.05 19.01 10.15
N ASP A 305 -1.95 18.40 8.98
CA ASP A 305 -1.09 18.88 7.91
C ASP A 305 -1.71 20.08 7.18
N ALA A 306 -0.97 20.68 6.23
CA ALA A 306 -1.47 21.82 5.49
C ALA A 306 -2.74 21.51 4.70
N TYR A 307 -2.93 20.25 4.31
CA TYR A 307 -4.04 19.87 3.46
C TYR A 307 -5.37 19.92 4.19
N TYR A 308 -5.43 19.34 5.38
CA TYR A 308 -6.62 19.43 6.21
C TYR A 308 -6.92 20.87 6.65
N ILE A 309 -5.90 21.72 6.81
CA ILE A 309 -6.12 23.11 7.19
C ILE A 309 -6.68 23.93 6.02
N LEU A 310 -6.25 23.67 4.79
CA LEU A 310 -6.86 24.28 3.61
C LEU A 310 -8.30 23.80 3.39
N ALA A 311 -8.59 22.54 3.70
CA ALA A 311 -9.95 22.02 3.74
C ALA A 311 -10.82 22.80 4.76
N LEU A 312 -10.29 23.04 5.97
CA LEU A 312 -10.98 23.84 7.00
C LEU A 312 -11.28 25.27 6.54
N ILE A 313 -10.31 25.92 5.88
CA ILE A 313 -10.49 27.27 5.35
C ILE A 313 -11.53 27.30 4.22
N SER A 314 -11.51 26.30 3.34
CA SER A 314 -12.52 26.15 2.26
C SER A 314 -13.91 25.99 2.85
N ALA A 315 -14.05 25.12 3.85
CA ALA A 315 -15.30 24.88 4.54
C ALA A 315 -15.82 26.14 5.26
N ALA A 316 -14.94 26.89 5.92
CA ALA A 316 -15.29 28.16 6.56
C ALA A 316 -15.76 29.23 5.57
N ILE A 317 -15.13 29.30 4.39
CA ILE A 317 -15.55 30.20 3.30
C ILE A 317 -16.94 29.83 2.79
N ASP A 318 -17.21 28.54 2.64
CA ASP A 318 -18.50 28.06 2.15
C ASP A 318 -19.61 28.24 3.16
N ILE A 319 -19.35 27.95 4.44
CA ILE A 319 -20.31 28.21 5.52
C ILE A 319 -20.59 29.70 5.63
N ASN A 320 -19.61 30.58 5.44
CA ASN A 320 -19.86 32.03 5.46
C ASN A 320 -20.75 32.52 4.29
N LYS A 321 -20.90 31.74 3.20
CA LYS A 321 -21.90 32.02 2.16
C LYS A 321 -23.33 31.79 2.66
N THR A 322 -23.52 30.80 3.54
CA THR A 322 -24.83 30.40 4.08
C THR A 322 -25.16 31.05 5.43
N GLU A 323 -24.14 31.27 6.27
CA GLU A 323 -24.20 31.84 7.61
C GLU A 323 -23.33 33.11 7.62
N LYS A 324 -23.95 34.27 7.36
CA LYS A 324 -23.21 35.53 7.26
C LYS A 324 -22.55 35.86 8.60
N GLY A 325 -21.22 35.95 8.62
CA GLY A 325 -20.46 36.37 9.80
C GLY A 325 -19.44 35.35 10.30
N THR A 326 -19.56 34.07 9.89
CA THR A 326 -18.67 32.99 10.33
C THR A 326 -17.19 33.31 10.12
N LEU A 327 -16.81 33.84 8.94
CA LEU A 327 -15.42 34.21 8.72
C LEU A 327 -14.98 35.37 9.62
N GLY A 328 -15.84 36.36 9.84
CA GLY A 328 -15.56 37.49 10.72
C GLY A 328 -15.31 37.04 12.16
N GLU A 329 -16.10 36.08 12.65
CA GLU A 329 -15.92 35.48 13.97
C GLU A 329 -14.61 34.68 14.06
N LEU A 330 -14.27 33.86 13.05
CA LEU A 330 -13.02 33.11 12.98
C LEU A 330 -11.78 34.01 12.92
N PHE A 331 -11.87 35.19 12.30
CA PHE A 331 -10.82 36.19 12.35
C PHE A 331 -10.75 36.86 13.73
N SER A 332 -11.90 37.27 14.29
CA SER A 332 -11.99 38.02 15.54
C SER A 332 -11.52 37.22 16.76
N ASN A 333 -11.76 35.90 16.77
CA ASN A 333 -11.37 35.03 17.87
C ASN A 333 -9.96 34.42 17.70
N GLY A 334 -9.28 34.68 16.59
CA GLY A 334 -7.93 34.19 16.30
C GLY A 334 -7.85 32.74 15.78
N THR A 335 -8.98 32.04 15.58
CA THR A 335 -9.00 30.68 15.02
C THR A 335 -8.35 30.66 13.63
N MET A 336 -8.71 31.60 12.75
CA MET A 336 -8.13 31.70 11.41
C MET A 336 -6.61 31.94 11.46
N LEU A 337 -6.15 32.80 12.37
CA LEU A 337 -4.71 33.04 12.56
C LEU A 337 -3.98 31.77 13.01
N THR A 338 -4.61 30.98 13.87
CA THR A 338 -4.07 29.71 14.37
C THR A 338 -3.87 28.71 13.22
N TRP A 339 -4.86 28.60 12.33
CA TRP A 339 -4.80 27.75 11.14
C TRP A 339 -3.70 28.20 10.18
N LEU A 340 -3.62 29.50 9.88
CA LEU A 340 -2.59 30.06 9.01
C LEU A 340 -1.17 29.88 9.56
N ASN A 341 -0.99 30.07 10.87
CA ASN A 341 0.29 29.82 11.53
C ASN A 341 0.67 28.34 11.50
N ARG A 342 -0.31 27.44 11.63
CA ARG A 342 -0.07 26.01 11.50
C ARG A 342 0.39 25.66 10.08
N ILE A 343 -0.28 26.16 9.04
CA ILE A 343 0.18 25.98 7.64
C ILE A 343 1.63 26.47 7.49
N GLN A 344 1.95 27.65 8.02
CA GLN A 344 3.32 28.17 8.00
C GLN A 344 4.32 27.25 8.72
N SER A 345 3.92 26.69 9.86
CA SER A 345 4.78 25.78 10.63
C SER A 345 5.08 24.51 9.85
N VAL A 346 4.08 23.87 9.24
CA VAL A 346 4.27 22.63 8.47
C VAL A 346 5.01 22.88 7.16
N SER A 347 4.84 24.05 6.54
CA SER A 347 5.57 24.42 5.31
C SER A 347 7.07 24.68 5.53
N LYS A 348 7.52 24.94 6.76
CA LYS A 348 8.94 25.15 7.08
C LYS A 348 9.73 23.84 7.22
N TYR A 349 9.04 22.71 7.33
CA TYR A 349 9.61 21.38 7.55
C TYR A 349 9.38 20.41 6.37
N ALA A 350 8.71 20.87 5.31
CA ALA A 350 8.61 20.21 4.02
C ALA A 350 9.71 20.70 3.07
#